data_AF-A0A7Y9DZZ3-F1
#
_entry.id   AF-A0A7Y9DZZ3-F1
#
_cell.length_a   1.000
_cell.length_b   1.000
_cell.length_c   1.000
_cell.angle_alpha   90.00
_cell.angle_beta   90.00
_cell.angle_gamma   90.00
#
_symmetry.space_group_name_H-M   'P 1'
#
loop_
_entity.id
_entity.type
_entity.pdbx_description
1 polymer ?
#
loop_
_entity_poly.entity_id
_entity_poly.type
_entity_poly.pdbx_seq_one_letter_code
_entity_poly.pdbx_strand_id
1 'polypeptide(L)'
;MGQMSFYSADALPRAITDLEGVLCAGGGMSLFGRGTAARLTIVLGAPPVPEEPPEDDEGLPDDGSVPVEETAPTPPPEPPAPPRPAPPQRVWDEGVDDIPDDDLPVRHDGPPPGATEEPPPAPEPDPPVVGIADPMTEWRAHALCCAFRGRGVPAEVERLADGRPVVRSAFRADLLPLAQHWHTDPKHVPDPLQLDGPRLRLWVLAAGRWTGRAYTLGLDPLAPTTHEPLLTACQRAGLGATLAGDPDGPVVKIVGRARQRRLAELVGDRPRHLHDGVWPD
;
A
#
# COMPACT_ATOMS: atom_id res chain seq x y z
N MET A 1 -6.20 10.86 38.46
CA MET A 1 -7.15 9.81 38.05
C MET A 1 -7.98 10.42 36.92
N GLY A 2 -7.62 10.15 35.66
CA GLY A 2 -8.29 10.73 34.50
C GLY A 2 -9.68 10.12 34.36
N GLN A 3 -10.71 10.95 34.29
CA GLN A 3 -12.07 10.54 34.00
C GLN A 3 -12.07 9.84 32.63
N MET A 4 -12.28 8.52 32.61
CA MET A 4 -12.33 7.77 31.36
C MET A 4 -13.54 8.23 30.55
N SER A 5 -13.29 8.84 29.40
CA SER A 5 -14.34 9.19 28.45
C SER A 5 -14.98 7.91 27.94
N PHE A 6 -16.32 7.77 28.09
CA PHE A 6 -17.09 6.64 27.56
C PHE A 6 -17.00 6.47 26.03
N TYR A 7 -16.46 7.47 25.34
CA TYR A 7 -16.22 7.47 23.90
C TYR A 7 -14.77 7.19 23.51
N SER A 8 -13.90 6.89 24.49
CA SER A 8 -12.52 6.53 24.22
C SER A 8 -12.43 5.15 23.57
N ALA A 9 -11.46 4.94 22.69
CA ALA A 9 -11.27 3.68 22.00
C ALA A 9 -11.02 2.50 22.94
N ASP A 10 -10.42 2.74 24.11
CA ASP A 10 -10.14 1.69 25.10
C ASP A 10 -11.34 1.33 25.96
N ALA A 11 -12.42 2.12 25.89
CA ALA A 11 -13.66 1.89 26.63
C ALA A 11 -14.69 1.05 25.86
N LEU A 12 -14.49 0.84 24.56
CA LEU A 12 -15.45 0.17 23.67
C LEU A 12 -14.90 -1.18 23.16
N PRO A 13 -15.75 -2.21 23.03
CA PRO A 13 -15.33 -3.47 22.42
C PRO A 13 -14.98 -3.26 20.94
N ARG A 14 -13.99 -4.01 20.46
CA ARG A 14 -13.59 -3.95 19.05
C ARG A 14 -14.68 -4.55 18.17
N ALA A 15 -15.16 -3.78 17.21
CA ALA A 15 -16.19 -4.20 16.26
C ALA A 15 -15.69 -4.11 14.82
N ILE A 16 -16.28 -4.92 13.93
CA ILE A 16 -16.01 -4.85 12.48
C ILE A 16 -16.33 -3.45 11.95
N THR A 17 -17.35 -2.77 12.49
CA THR A 17 -17.73 -1.40 12.10
C THR A 17 -16.66 -0.36 12.40
N ASP A 18 -15.70 -0.63 13.28
CA ASP A 18 -14.61 0.32 13.51
C ASP A 18 -13.73 0.49 12.26
N LEU A 19 -13.72 -0.53 11.36
CA LEU A 19 -12.97 -0.51 10.10
C LEU A 19 -13.38 0.64 9.18
N GLU A 20 -14.51 1.30 9.44
CA GLU A 20 -14.86 2.59 8.84
C GLU A 20 -13.74 3.63 9.01
N GLY A 21 -12.98 3.60 10.11
CA GLY A 21 -11.81 4.44 10.29
C GLY A 21 -10.71 4.22 9.25
N VAL A 22 -10.56 2.99 8.75
CA VAL A 22 -9.63 2.67 7.66
C VAL A 22 -10.17 3.16 6.33
N LEU A 23 -11.50 3.10 6.13
CA LEU A 23 -12.16 3.64 4.94
C LEU A 23 -12.07 5.17 4.87
N CYS A 24 -12.11 5.86 6.02
CA CYS A 24 -11.84 7.30 6.12
C CYS A 24 -10.40 7.64 5.66
N ALA A 25 -9.45 6.73 5.89
CA ALA A 25 -8.03 6.89 5.62
C ALA A 25 -7.60 6.55 4.18
N GLY A 26 -8.55 6.33 3.25
CA GLY A 26 -8.25 5.88 1.89
C GLY A 26 -8.37 4.36 1.67
N GLY A 27 -8.84 3.61 2.67
CA GLY A 27 -9.24 2.22 2.46
C GLY A 27 -10.40 2.10 1.46
N GLY A 28 -10.36 1.07 0.62
CA GLY A 28 -11.39 0.71 -0.34
C GLY A 28 -12.02 -0.63 -0.02
N MET A 29 -13.25 -0.82 -0.51
CA MET A 29 -13.96 -2.10 -0.46
C MET A 29 -14.07 -2.66 -1.88
N SER A 30 -13.94 -3.97 -2.04
CA SER A 30 -14.29 -4.66 -3.30
C SER A 30 -15.32 -5.74 -3.02
N LEU A 31 -16.32 -5.87 -3.90
CA LEU A 31 -17.32 -6.93 -3.84
C LEU A 31 -16.88 -8.15 -4.67
N PHE A 32 -17.34 -9.34 -4.27
CA PHE A 32 -17.15 -10.60 -5.00
C PHE A 32 -18.48 -11.32 -5.18
N GLY A 33 -18.56 -12.16 -6.22
CA GLY A 33 -19.67 -13.09 -6.43
C GLY A 33 -21.05 -12.43 -6.42
N ARG A 34 -21.22 -11.33 -7.18
CA ARG A 34 -22.46 -10.50 -7.21
C ARG A 34 -22.85 -9.91 -5.86
N GLY A 35 -21.87 -9.56 -5.01
CA GLY A 35 -22.11 -8.95 -3.70
C GLY A 35 -22.43 -9.97 -2.61
N THR A 36 -21.90 -11.19 -2.71
CA THR A 36 -22.03 -12.21 -1.65
C THR A 36 -20.92 -12.13 -0.60
N ALA A 37 -19.81 -11.49 -0.96
CA ALA A 37 -18.69 -11.24 -0.06
C ALA A 37 -18.04 -9.90 -0.43
N ALA A 38 -17.35 -9.30 0.55
CA ALA A 38 -16.55 -8.12 0.34
C ALA A 38 -15.16 -8.28 0.95
N ARG A 39 -14.18 -7.54 0.44
CA ARG A 39 -12.87 -7.39 1.07
C ARG A 39 -12.59 -5.92 1.31
N LEU A 40 -11.80 -5.63 2.34
CA LEU A 40 -11.23 -4.32 2.60
C LEU A 40 -9.77 -4.32 2.17
N THR A 41 -9.34 -3.26 1.49
CA THR A 41 -7.94 -3.04 1.09
C THR A 41 -7.52 -1.61 1.40
N ILE A 42 -6.31 -1.39 1.89
CA ILE A 42 -5.71 -0.05 2.02
C ILE A 42 -4.26 -0.08 1.54
N VAL A 43 -3.89 0.89 0.71
CA VAL A 43 -2.51 1.13 0.28
C VAL A 43 -1.90 2.17 1.22
N LEU A 44 -0.68 1.92 1.70
CA LEU A 44 0.02 2.81 2.62
C LEU A 44 1.19 3.51 1.90
N GLY A 45 1.42 4.76 2.27
CA GLY A 45 2.41 5.63 1.64
C GLY A 45 1.81 6.50 0.53
N ALA A 46 2.48 7.60 0.24
CA ALA A 46 2.07 8.51 -0.83
C ALA A 46 2.05 7.79 -2.18
N PRO A 47 1.13 8.13 -3.11
CA PRO A 47 1.27 7.68 -4.49
C PRO A 47 2.60 8.15 -5.07
N PRO A 48 3.26 7.35 -5.92
CA PRO A 48 4.43 7.82 -6.64
C PRO A 48 4.04 9.06 -7.44
N VAL A 49 4.89 10.08 -7.40
CA VAL A 49 4.75 11.24 -8.29
C VAL A 49 4.87 10.69 -9.72
N PRO A 50 3.92 10.96 -10.63
CA PRO A 50 4.07 10.57 -12.02
C PRO A 50 5.40 11.12 -12.53
N GLU A 51 6.25 10.29 -13.14
CA GLU A 51 7.42 10.80 -13.85
C GLU A 51 6.89 11.74 -14.92
N GLU A 52 7.20 13.04 -14.79
CA GLU A 52 6.91 14.00 -15.85
C GLU A 52 7.62 13.49 -17.10
N PRO A 53 6.91 13.32 -18.23
CA PRO A 53 7.58 12.96 -19.46
C PRO A 53 8.71 13.98 -19.69
N PRO A 54 9.89 13.53 -20.16
CA PRO A 54 10.98 14.46 -20.41
C PRO A 54 10.44 15.62 -21.24
N GLU A 55 10.64 16.85 -20.75
CA GLU A 55 10.31 18.04 -21.53
C GLU A 55 10.99 17.85 -22.88
N ASP A 56 10.20 17.69 -23.94
CA ASP A 56 10.72 17.63 -25.30
C ASP A 56 11.58 18.89 -25.46
N ASP A 57 12.89 18.68 -25.62
CA ASP A 57 13.86 19.74 -25.90
C ASP A 57 13.52 20.29 -27.30
N GLU A 58 12.48 21.13 -27.38
CA GLU A 58 12.12 21.88 -28.56
C GLU A 58 13.21 22.92 -28.81
N GLY A 59 14.30 22.46 -29.43
CA GLY A 59 15.51 23.26 -29.52
C GLY A 59 16.56 22.77 -30.51
N LEU A 60 16.22 22.02 -31.58
CA LEU A 60 17.12 21.86 -32.71
C LEU A 60 16.53 22.45 -34.01
N PRO A 61 17.22 23.41 -34.66
CA PRO A 61 16.75 23.94 -35.94
C PRO A 61 16.90 22.93 -37.06
N ASP A 62 15.90 22.93 -37.93
CA ASP A 62 15.81 22.23 -39.21
C ASP A 62 17.00 22.58 -40.13
N ASP A 63 17.93 21.63 -40.28
CA ASP A 63 18.88 21.60 -41.39
C ASP A 63 19.11 20.15 -41.83
N GLY A 64 18.71 19.87 -43.07
CA GLY A 64 19.37 18.85 -43.86
C GLY A 64 18.47 17.68 -44.25
N SER A 65 17.67 17.89 -45.28
CA SER A 65 17.00 16.86 -46.07
C SER A 65 17.90 15.62 -46.29
N VAL A 66 17.52 14.49 -45.68
CA VAL A 66 18.01 13.16 -46.06
C VAL A 66 16.99 12.53 -47.02
N PRO A 67 17.43 11.90 -48.13
CA PRO A 67 16.50 11.34 -49.11
C PRO A 67 15.75 10.14 -48.53
N VAL A 68 14.44 10.09 -48.79
CA VAL A 68 13.54 9.00 -48.45
C VAL A 68 13.88 7.79 -49.31
N GLU A 69 14.44 6.74 -48.70
CA GLU A 69 14.55 5.43 -49.33
C GLU A 69 13.20 4.71 -49.21
N GLU A 70 12.55 4.51 -50.35
CA GLU A 70 11.24 3.87 -50.49
C GLU A 70 11.29 2.43 -49.96
N THR A 71 10.83 2.24 -48.72
CA THR A 71 10.76 0.92 -48.11
C THR A 71 9.50 0.21 -48.59
N ALA A 72 9.69 -0.91 -49.28
CA ALA A 72 8.63 -1.78 -49.78
C ALA A 72 7.65 -2.22 -48.66
N PRO A 73 6.38 -2.51 -48.98
CA PRO A 73 5.37 -2.87 -47.99
C PRO A 73 5.72 -4.17 -47.25
N THR A 74 5.68 -4.10 -45.93
CA THR A 74 5.82 -5.24 -45.00
C THR A 74 4.74 -6.29 -45.29
N PRO A 75 5.09 -7.58 -45.51
CA PRO A 75 4.09 -8.64 -45.62
C PRO A 75 3.36 -8.85 -44.27
N PRO A 76 2.11 -9.34 -44.30
CA PRO A 76 1.33 -9.54 -43.08
C PRO A 76 2.01 -10.53 -42.11
N PRO A 77 1.83 -10.36 -40.80
CA PRO A 77 2.48 -11.21 -39.80
C PRO A 77 1.98 -12.66 -39.91
N GLU A 78 2.94 -13.59 -39.87
CA GLU A 78 2.71 -15.03 -39.84
C GLU A 78 1.97 -15.41 -38.53
N PRO A 79 0.99 -16.34 -38.57
CA PRO A 79 0.28 -16.75 -37.36
C PRO A 79 1.24 -17.36 -36.33
N PRO A 80 1.00 -17.13 -35.02
CA PRO A 80 1.91 -17.61 -33.98
C PRO A 80 2.01 -19.14 -33.99
N ALA A 81 3.23 -19.64 -33.89
CA ALA A 81 3.51 -21.06 -33.77
C ALA A 81 2.76 -21.67 -32.56
N PRO A 82 2.31 -22.94 -32.65
CA PRO A 82 1.65 -23.60 -31.53
C PRO A 82 2.59 -23.65 -30.32
N PRO A 83 2.06 -23.59 -29.08
CA PRO A 83 2.87 -23.63 -27.88
C PRO A 83 3.68 -24.94 -27.84
N ARG A 84 4.99 -24.80 -27.57
CA ARG A 84 5.85 -25.97 -27.34
C ARG A 84 5.26 -26.82 -26.21
N PRO A 85 5.27 -28.16 -26.33
CA PRO A 85 4.82 -29.02 -25.25
C PRO A 85 5.66 -28.74 -23.99
N ALA A 86 4.99 -28.63 -22.84
CA ALA A 86 5.65 -28.45 -21.56
C ALA A 86 6.68 -29.57 -21.34
N PRO A 87 7.89 -29.26 -20.84
CA PRO A 87 8.85 -30.29 -20.49
C PRO A 87 8.24 -31.25 -19.46
N PRO A 88 8.53 -32.55 -19.52
CA PRO A 88 7.99 -33.51 -18.57
C PRO A 88 8.39 -33.07 -17.16
N GLN A 89 7.40 -32.99 -16.27
CA GLN A 89 7.62 -32.79 -14.84
C GLN A 89 8.52 -33.91 -14.34
N ARG A 90 9.73 -33.57 -13.90
CA ARG A 90 10.61 -34.54 -13.23
C ARG A 90 9.94 -34.93 -11.91
N VAL A 91 9.43 -36.15 -11.88
CA VAL A 91 9.09 -36.86 -10.66
C VAL A 91 10.43 -37.11 -9.96
N TRP A 92 10.64 -36.50 -8.80
CA TRP A 92 11.77 -36.83 -7.94
C TRP A 92 11.47 -38.18 -7.30
N ASP A 93 11.91 -39.26 -7.94
CA ASP A 93 11.94 -40.57 -7.31
C ASP A 93 12.97 -40.54 -6.17
N GLU A 94 12.49 -40.89 -4.98
CA GLU A 94 13.28 -41.11 -3.78
C GLU A 94 14.36 -42.16 -4.07
N GLY A 95 15.61 -41.74 -4.02
CA GLY A 95 16.79 -42.59 -4.06
C GLY A 95 17.93 -41.89 -3.34
N VAL A 96 17.94 -42.03 -2.00
CA VAL A 96 19.11 -41.73 -1.19
C VAL A 96 20.13 -42.83 -1.50
N ASP A 97 21.06 -42.54 -2.41
CA ASP A 97 22.29 -43.32 -2.53
C ASP A 97 23.39 -42.60 -1.75
N ASP A 98 23.81 -43.26 -0.66
CA ASP A 98 25.02 -42.95 0.10
C ASP A 98 26.22 -42.89 -0.86
N ILE A 99 26.87 -41.72 -0.98
CA ILE A 99 28.16 -41.59 -1.64
C ILE A 99 29.25 -41.80 -0.57
N PRO A 100 30.08 -42.85 -0.64
CA PRO A 100 31.22 -43.03 0.24
C PRO A 100 32.29 -41.96 -0.04
N ASP A 101 32.82 -41.39 1.04
CA ASP A 101 33.67 -40.19 1.07
C ASP A 101 35.16 -40.45 0.68
N ASP A 102 35.44 -41.45 -0.17
CA ASP A 102 36.82 -41.86 -0.51
C ASP A 102 36.92 -42.23 -2.00
N ASP A 103 36.95 -41.23 -2.87
CA ASP A 103 37.62 -41.26 -4.20
C ASP A 103 37.38 -39.93 -4.95
N LEU A 104 37.81 -38.81 -4.38
CA LEU A 104 37.94 -37.57 -5.15
C LEU A 104 39.31 -37.57 -5.87
N PRO A 105 39.36 -37.69 -7.20
CA PRO A 105 40.62 -37.58 -7.93
C PRO A 105 41.16 -36.15 -7.81
N VAL A 106 42.38 -36.03 -7.27
CA VAL A 106 43.14 -34.78 -7.25
C VAL A 106 43.42 -34.38 -8.71
N ARG A 107 42.69 -33.38 -9.21
CA ARG A 107 42.97 -32.75 -10.51
C ARG A 107 44.28 -31.96 -10.42
N HIS A 108 45.35 -32.55 -10.91
CA HIS A 108 46.57 -31.83 -11.28
C HIS A 108 46.48 -31.42 -12.75
N ASP A 109 45.64 -30.44 -13.04
CA ASP A 109 45.65 -29.74 -14.33
C ASP A 109 46.07 -28.29 -14.09
N GLY A 110 47.34 -28.01 -14.37
CA GLY A 110 47.78 -26.63 -14.56
C GLY A 110 47.11 -26.03 -15.80
N PRO A 111 46.80 -24.73 -15.82
CA PRO A 111 46.07 -24.13 -16.92
C PRO A 111 46.88 -24.22 -18.23
N PRO A 112 46.26 -24.55 -19.38
CA PRO A 112 46.95 -24.52 -20.66
C PRO A 112 47.37 -23.07 -20.98
N PRO A 113 48.58 -22.84 -21.50
CA PRO A 113 49.01 -21.50 -21.89
C PRO A 113 48.26 -21.07 -23.16
N GLY A 114 47.50 -19.97 -23.08
CA GLY A 114 46.95 -19.29 -24.26
C GLY A 114 45.44 -19.06 -24.30
N ALA A 115 44.71 -19.15 -23.18
CA ALA A 115 43.32 -18.68 -23.14
C ALA A 115 43.30 -17.14 -23.14
N THR A 116 42.86 -16.55 -24.25
CA THR A 116 42.47 -15.14 -24.30
C THR A 116 41.31 -14.96 -23.32
N GLU A 117 41.55 -14.18 -22.27
CA GLU A 117 40.56 -13.84 -21.27
C GLU A 117 39.46 -13.01 -21.97
N GLU A 118 38.32 -13.66 -22.24
CA GLU A 118 37.14 -13.01 -22.76
C GLU A 118 36.72 -11.95 -21.74
N PRO A 119 36.55 -10.67 -22.13
CA PRO A 119 36.18 -9.63 -21.19
C PRO A 119 34.88 -10.02 -20.50
N PRO A 120 34.76 -9.81 -19.16
CA PRO A 120 33.56 -10.20 -18.43
C PRO A 120 32.34 -9.58 -19.12
N PRO A 121 31.22 -10.33 -19.24
CA PRO A 121 29.99 -9.75 -19.76
C PRO A 121 29.70 -8.47 -18.98
N ALA A 122 29.29 -7.42 -19.68
CA ALA A 122 28.90 -6.16 -19.06
C ALA A 122 28.00 -6.48 -17.86
N PRO A 123 28.19 -5.82 -16.69
CA PRO A 123 27.38 -6.09 -15.53
C PRO A 123 25.91 -6.00 -15.96
N GLU A 124 25.16 -7.09 -15.73
CA GLU A 124 23.71 -7.01 -15.86
C GLU A 124 23.27 -5.79 -15.04
N PRO A 125 22.40 -4.92 -15.59
CA PRO A 125 21.95 -3.76 -14.85
C PRO A 125 21.45 -4.26 -13.50
N ASP A 126 21.93 -3.63 -12.42
CA ASP A 126 21.47 -3.94 -11.07
C ASP A 126 19.94 -4.02 -11.13
N PRO A 127 19.33 -5.10 -10.60
CA PRO A 127 17.89 -5.17 -10.53
C PRO A 127 17.40 -3.86 -9.90
N PRO A 128 16.34 -3.24 -10.44
CA PRO A 128 15.91 -1.92 -9.99
C PRO A 128 15.86 -1.94 -8.46
N VAL A 129 16.59 -1.02 -7.83
CA VAL A 129 16.68 -0.92 -6.38
C VAL A 129 15.25 -0.86 -5.87
N VAL A 130 14.75 -2.00 -5.38
CA VAL A 130 13.45 -2.06 -4.71
C VAL A 130 13.64 -1.21 -3.47
N GLY A 131 13.12 0.02 -3.52
CA GLY A 131 13.34 1.04 -2.51
C GLY A 131 13.11 0.42 -1.13
N ILE A 132 14.06 0.64 -0.22
CA ILE A 132 13.94 0.19 1.16
C ILE A 132 12.59 0.71 1.67
N ALA A 133 11.67 -0.22 1.93
CA ALA A 133 10.30 0.14 2.28
C ALA A 133 10.31 1.10 3.48
N ASP A 134 9.57 2.20 3.40
CA ASP A 134 9.54 3.21 4.45
C ASP A 134 9.16 2.54 5.79
N PRO A 135 10.07 2.56 6.80
CA PRO A 135 9.83 1.92 8.09
C PRO A 135 8.51 2.31 8.75
N MET A 136 8.03 3.54 8.51
CA MET A 136 6.74 3.99 9.02
C MET A 136 5.57 3.25 8.36
N THR A 137 5.59 3.12 7.03
CA THR A 137 4.55 2.38 6.29
C THR A 137 4.56 0.89 6.62
N GLU A 138 5.74 0.29 6.84
CA GLU A 138 5.88 -1.09 7.34
C GLU A 138 5.19 -1.29 8.68
N TRP A 139 5.51 -0.41 9.62
CA TRP A 139 4.95 -0.45 10.96
C TRP A 139 3.42 -0.29 10.90
N ARG A 140 2.91 0.66 10.11
CA ARG A 140 1.46 0.86 9.92
C ARG A 140 0.79 -0.39 9.33
N ALA A 141 1.40 -1.02 8.34
CA ALA A 141 0.88 -2.23 7.71
C ALA A 141 0.70 -3.35 8.75
N HIS A 142 1.75 -3.60 9.53
CA HIS A 142 1.72 -4.61 10.59
C HIS A 142 0.68 -4.27 11.67
N ALA A 143 0.65 -3.02 12.12
CA ALA A 143 -0.28 -2.58 13.15
C ALA A 143 -1.75 -2.69 12.69
N LEU A 144 -2.03 -2.37 11.43
CA LEU A 144 -3.35 -2.59 10.82
C LEU A 144 -3.68 -4.08 10.76
N CYS A 145 -2.79 -4.96 10.34
CA CYS A 145 -3.02 -6.41 10.40
C CYS A 145 -3.40 -6.89 11.81
N CYS A 146 -2.71 -6.40 12.85
CA CYS A 146 -3.07 -6.68 14.25
C CYS A 146 -4.46 -6.14 14.61
N ALA A 147 -4.79 -4.93 14.17
CA ALA A 147 -6.06 -4.28 14.47
C ALA A 147 -7.25 -4.95 13.76
N PHE A 148 -7.04 -5.44 12.54
CA PHE A 148 -7.95 -6.24 11.74
C PHE A 148 -8.22 -7.61 12.39
N ARG A 149 -7.15 -8.32 12.75
CA ARG A 149 -7.25 -9.62 13.46
C ARG A 149 -7.99 -9.47 14.79
N GLY A 150 -7.74 -8.38 15.52
CA GLY A 150 -8.45 -8.06 16.77
C GLY A 150 -9.96 -7.83 16.62
N ARG A 151 -10.49 -7.77 15.39
CA ARG A 151 -11.91 -7.66 15.03
C ARG A 151 -12.45 -8.89 14.33
N GLY A 152 -11.68 -9.99 14.32
CA GLY A 152 -12.06 -11.23 13.65
C GLY A 152 -11.89 -11.20 12.13
N VAL A 153 -11.22 -10.21 11.56
CA VAL A 153 -10.98 -10.06 10.11
C VAL A 153 -9.48 -10.19 9.85
N PRO A 154 -8.91 -11.39 9.63
CA PRO A 154 -7.51 -11.52 9.26
C PRO A 154 -7.21 -10.75 7.96
N ALA A 155 -6.06 -10.09 7.93
CA ALA A 155 -5.54 -9.39 6.78
C ALA A 155 -4.05 -9.67 6.62
N GLU A 156 -3.60 -9.63 5.37
CA GLU A 156 -2.23 -9.87 4.94
C GLU A 156 -1.65 -8.60 4.33
N VAL A 157 -0.31 -8.51 4.34
CA VAL A 157 0.42 -7.42 3.69
C VAL A 157 0.95 -7.92 2.36
N GLU A 158 0.46 -7.35 1.28
CA GLU A 158 1.01 -7.51 -0.08
C GLU A 158 1.86 -6.28 -0.44
N ARG A 159 2.60 -6.37 -1.56
CA ARG A 159 3.37 -5.25 -2.12
C ARG A 159 2.82 -4.86 -3.48
N LEU A 160 2.68 -3.56 -3.71
CA LEU A 160 2.55 -3.03 -5.07
C LEU A 160 3.90 -3.13 -5.81
N ALA A 161 3.86 -2.98 -7.13
CA ALA A 161 5.06 -2.95 -7.97
C ALA A 161 6.04 -1.83 -7.57
N ASP A 162 5.52 -0.73 -7.02
CA ASP A 162 6.29 0.41 -6.49
C ASP A 162 6.79 0.19 -5.04
N GLY A 163 6.63 -1.02 -4.48
CA GLY A 163 7.11 -1.39 -3.14
C GLY A 163 6.18 -1.01 -1.99
N ARG A 164 5.13 -0.21 -2.22
CA ARG A 164 4.22 0.23 -1.14
C ARG A 164 3.45 -0.95 -0.53
N PRO A 165 3.29 -0.99 0.82
CA PRO A 165 2.53 -2.03 1.47
C PRO A 165 1.03 -1.87 1.20
N VAL A 166 0.37 -2.99 0.98
CA VAL A 166 -1.08 -3.10 0.84
C VAL A 166 -1.61 -4.03 1.90
N VAL A 167 -2.40 -3.53 2.83
CA VAL A 167 -3.11 -4.38 3.79
C VAL A 167 -4.42 -4.82 3.16
N ARG A 168 -4.62 -6.12 3.04
CA ARG A 168 -5.79 -6.71 2.38
C ARG A 168 -6.40 -7.82 3.20
N SER A 169 -7.71 -7.80 3.38
CA SER A 169 -8.47 -8.95 3.92
C SER A 169 -8.82 -9.95 2.82
N ALA A 170 -9.11 -11.19 3.22
CA ALA A 170 -9.85 -12.11 2.35
C ALA A 170 -11.26 -11.53 2.03
N PHE A 171 -11.90 -12.06 0.98
CA PHE A 171 -13.33 -11.82 0.75
C PHE A 171 -14.16 -12.54 1.80
N ARG A 172 -15.06 -11.81 2.46
CA ARG A 172 -15.88 -12.31 3.57
C ARG A 172 -17.30 -11.74 3.52
N ALA A 173 -18.28 -12.54 3.94
CA ALA A 173 -19.68 -12.12 4.00
C ALA A 173 -19.95 -11.10 5.13
N ASP A 174 -19.22 -11.17 6.23
CA ASP A 174 -19.35 -10.26 7.38
C ASP A 174 -18.89 -8.82 7.09
N LEU A 175 -18.09 -8.62 6.04
CA LEU A 175 -17.71 -7.31 5.51
C LEU A 175 -18.72 -6.72 4.54
N LEU A 176 -19.72 -7.50 4.09
CA LEU A 176 -20.69 -7.04 3.10
C LEU A 176 -21.53 -5.85 3.58
N PRO A 177 -22.04 -5.80 4.83
CA PRO A 177 -22.77 -4.63 5.31
C PRO A 177 -21.91 -3.37 5.30
N LEU A 178 -20.63 -3.49 5.65
CA LEU A 178 -19.69 -2.37 5.60
C LEU A 178 -19.47 -1.90 4.16
N ALA A 179 -19.27 -2.85 3.25
CA ALA A 179 -19.16 -2.56 1.83
C ALA A 179 -20.41 -1.86 1.32
N GLN A 180 -21.62 -2.35 1.58
CA GLN A 180 -22.85 -1.72 1.09
C GLN A 180 -23.05 -0.28 1.58
N HIS A 181 -22.58 0.07 2.79
CA HIS A 181 -22.67 1.44 3.30
C HIS A 181 -21.68 2.40 2.59
N TRP A 182 -20.49 1.93 2.21
CA TRP A 182 -19.42 2.76 1.66
C TRP A 182 -19.25 2.64 0.13
N HIS A 183 -19.63 1.50 -0.43
CA HIS A 183 -19.47 1.11 -1.83
C HIS A 183 -20.66 1.59 -2.64
N THR A 184 -20.58 2.85 -3.04
CA THR A 184 -21.08 3.29 -4.34
C THR A 184 -19.87 3.41 -5.25
N ASP A 185 -20.00 3.20 -6.56
CA ASP A 185 -19.01 3.70 -7.51
C ASP A 185 -19.56 5.04 -8.02
N PRO A 186 -19.05 6.20 -7.55
CA PRO A 186 -17.83 6.41 -6.77
C PRO A 186 -18.00 6.26 -5.24
N LYS A 187 -16.89 6.04 -4.52
CA LYS A 187 -16.82 5.88 -3.05
C LYS A 187 -17.57 7.00 -2.33
N HIS A 188 -18.38 6.63 -1.35
CA HIS A 188 -19.25 7.54 -0.60
C HIS A 188 -19.07 7.37 0.91
N VAL A 189 -19.27 8.45 1.66
CA VAL A 189 -19.23 8.47 3.13
C VAL A 189 -20.65 8.34 3.66
N PRO A 190 -21.00 7.30 4.42
CA PRO A 190 -22.34 7.15 4.99
C PRO A 190 -22.78 8.39 5.77
N ASP A 191 -24.05 8.78 5.69
CA ASP A 191 -24.62 9.88 6.49
C ASP A 191 -25.76 9.37 7.38
N PRO A 192 -25.69 9.54 8.72
CA PRO A 192 -24.59 10.14 9.46
C PRO A 192 -23.45 9.15 9.77
N LEU A 193 -22.22 9.45 9.33
CA LEU A 193 -21.01 8.86 9.90
C LEU A 193 -20.73 9.49 11.28
N GLN A 194 -20.64 8.63 12.30
CA GLN A 194 -20.23 9.00 13.65
C GLN A 194 -18.80 8.55 13.90
N LEU A 195 -17.92 9.50 14.23
CA LEU A 195 -16.53 9.22 14.57
C LEU A 195 -16.39 9.05 16.07
N ASP A 196 -16.47 7.81 16.53
CA ASP A 196 -16.14 7.40 17.89
C ASP A 196 -14.65 7.06 18.02
N GLY A 197 -14.21 6.80 19.25
CA GLY A 197 -12.83 6.46 19.55
C GLY A 197 -12.26 5.34 18.70
N PRO A 198 -12.91 4.16 18.57
CA PRO A 198 -12.41 3.04 17.78
C PRO A 198 -12.19 3.36 16.29
N ARG A 199 -13.10 4.12 15.66
CA ARG A 199 -12.94 4.56 14.25
C ARG A 199 -11.80 5.57 14.11
N LEU A 200 -11.78 6.59 14.98
CA LEU A 200 -10.70 7.59 14.97
C LEU A 200 -9.33 6.94 15.23
N ARG A 201 -9.27 5.95 16.11
CA ARG A 201 -8.07 5.19 16.40
C ARG A 201 -7.53 4.49 15.17
N LEU A 202 -8.39 3.87 14.36
CA LEU A 202 -7.98 3.22 13.12
C LEU A 202 -7.60 4.21 12.01
N TRP A 203 -8.25 5.37 11.96
CA TRP A 203 -7.87 6.43 11.04
C TRP A 203 -6.49 7.00 11.39
N VAL A 204 -6.24 7.31 12.67
CA VAL A 204 -4.92 7.70 13.19
C VAL A 204 -3.87 6.63 12.86
N LEU A 205 -4.20 5.35 13.09
CA LEU A 205 -3.29 4.24 12.83
C LEU A 205 -2.86 4.17 11.36
N ALA A 206 -3.81 4.38 10.44
CA ALA A 206 -3.58 4.29 9.01
C ALA A 206 -2.92 5.56 8.43
N ALA A 207 -3.28 6.75 8.91
CA ALA A 207 -2.99 8.01 8.23
C ALA A 207 -2.67 9.21 9.15
N GLY A 208 -2.52 9.00 10.47
CA GLY A 208 -2.26 10.07 11.44
C GLY A 208 -0.80 10.46 11.56
N ARG A 209 -0.49 11.75 11.52
CA ARG A 209 0.87 12.29 11.75
C ARG A 209 0.85 13.70 12.31
N TRP A 210 1.97 14.12 12.90
CA TRP A 210 2.23 15.52 13.19
C TRP A 210 2.86 16.24 11.99
N THR A 211 2.26 17.35 11.56
CA THR A 211 2.84 18.27 10.55
C THR A 211 3.02 19.65 11.21
N GLY A 212 4.25 19.92 11.69
CA GLY A 212 4.56 21.14 12.45
C GLY A 212 3.78 21.23 13.76
N ARG A 213 2.89 22.21 13.88
CA ARG A 213 2.03 22.41 15.08
C ARG A 213 0.65 21.75 14.98
N ALA A 214 0.36 21.10 13.87
CA ALA A 214 -0.94 20.50 13.60
C ALA A 214 -0.84 18.98 13.60
N TYR A 215 -1.93 18.34 14.02
CA TYR A 215 -2.12 16.93 13.81
C TYR A 215 -2.94 16.73 12.54
N THR A 216 -2.51 15.87 11.64
CA THR A 216 -3.16 15.63 10.34
C THR A 216 -3.63 14.19 10.24
N LEU A 217 -4.77 13.99 9.57
CA LEU A 217 -5.25 12.68 9.15
C LEU A 217 -5.37 12.69 7.63
N GLY A 218 -4.67 11.76 6.98
CA GLY A 218 -4.75 11.60 5.52
C GLY A 218 -6.14 11.22 5.03
N LEU A 219 -6.50 11.75 3.87
CA LEU A 219 -7.72 11.48 3.13
C LEU A 219 -7.40 10.74 1.83
N ASP A 220 -8.42 10.16 1.22
CA ASP A 220 -8.32 9.45 -0.05
C ASP A 220 -8.12 10.43 -1.23
N PRO A 221 -6.95 10.48 -1.89
CA PRO A 221 -6.75 11.35 -3.06
C PRO A 221 -7.61 10.94 -4.25
N LEU A 222 -8.04 9.67 -4.33
CA LEU A 222 -8.84 9.14 -5.44
C LEU A 222 -10.35 9.31 -5.21
N ALA A 223 -10.77 9.79 -4.03
CA ALA A 223 -12.18 10.00 -3.70
C ALA A 223 -12.44 11.40 -3.11
N PRO A 224 -12.20 12.49 -3.86
CA PRO A 224 -12.34 13.87 -3.37
C PRO A 224 -13.75 14.22 -2.88
N THR A 225 -14.78 13.57 -3.41
CA THR A 225 -16.18 13.71 -2.97
C THR A 225 -16.39 13.29 -1.51
N THR A 226 -15.47 12.54 -0.92
CA THR A 226 -15.54 12.10 0.49
C THR A 226 -14.98 13.14 1.48
N HIS A 227 -14.21 14.12 1.01
CA HIS A 227 -13.43 15.01 1.87
C HIS A 227 -14.30 15.91 2.75
N GLU A 228 -15.32 16.57 2.17
CA GLU A 228 -16.24 17.42 2.95
C GLU A 228 -17.15 16.63 3.91
N PRO A 229 -17.73 15.47 3.53
CA PRO A 229 -18.46 14.61 4.47
C PRO A 229 -17.59 14.14 5.65
N LEU A 230 -16.32 13.78 5.40
CA LEU A 230 -15.38 13.39 6.45
C LEU A 230 -14.99 14.58 7.34
N LEU A 231 -14.80 15.77 6.76
CA LEU A 231 -14.61 17.01 7.54
C LEU A 231 -15.82 17.26 8.46
N THR A 232 -17.04 17.12 7.93
CA THR A 232 -18.29 17.29 8.69
C THR A 232 -18.36 16.28 9.84
N ALA A 233 -18.00 15.02 9.62
CA ALA A 233 -17.92 14.02 10.68
C ALA A 233 -16.89 14.40 11.77
N CYS A 234 -15.73 14.93 11.39
CA CYS A 234 -14.73 15.46 12.33
C CYS A 234 -15.25 16.66 13.14
N GLN A 235 -16.02 17.55 12.53
CA GLN A 235 -16.66 18.68 13.22
C GLN A 235 -17.68 18.20 14.25
N ARG A 236 -18.52 17.23 13.88
CA ARG A 236 -19.50 16.59 14.80
C ARG A 236 -18.81 15.89 15.98
N ALA A 237 -17.62 15.32 15.77
CA ALA A 237 -16.80 14.73 16.84
C ALA A 237 -16.11 15.78 17.75
N GLY A 238 -16.23 17.07 17.45
CA GLY A 238 -15.63 18.15 18.24
C GLY A 238 -14.15 18.40 17.95
N LEU A 239 -13.62 17.91 16.82
CA LEU A 239 -12.21 18.06 16.47
C LEU A 239 -11.87 19.42 15.85
N GLY A 240 -12.87 20.20 15.42
CA GLY A 240 -12.68 21.51 14.82
C GLY A 240 -11.64 21.51 13.69
N ALA A 241 -11.65 20.45 12.88
CA ALA A 241 -10.71 20.22 11.79
C ALA A 241 -10.98 21.14 10.60
N THR A 242 -10.01 21.26 9.70
CA THR A 242 -10.11 21.96 8.41
C THR A 242 -9.50 21.10 7.31
N LEU A 243 -10.00 21.19 6.08
CA LEU A 243 -9.32 20.56 4.93
C LEU A 243 -8.03 21.30 4.56
N ALA A 244 -7.02 20.55 4.15
CA ALA A 244 -5.75 21.07 3.66
C ALA A 244 -5.09 20.06 2.70
N GLY A 245 -4.03 20.48 2.00
CA GLY A 245 -3.09 19.59 1.32
C GLY A 245 -1.77 19.50 2.09
N ASP A 246 -1.05 18.40 1.89
CA ASP A 246 0.33 18.14 2.34
C ASP A 246 1.07 17.44 1.17
N PRO A 247 2.40 17.27 1.17
CA PRO A 247 3.13 16.58 0.10
C PRO A 247 2.59 15.17 -0.22
N ASP A 248 2.11 14.45 0.80
CA ASP A 248 1.58 13.09 0.63
C ASP A 248 0.10 13.03 0.20
N GLY A 249 -0.55 14.18 0.00
CA GLY A 249 -1.94 14.28 -0.46
C GLY A 249 -2.89 15.07 0.45
N PRO A 250 -4.22 14.95 0.24
CA PRO A 250 -5.22 15.68 1.00
C PRO A 250 -5.30 15.21 2.45
N VAL A 251 -5.53 16.14 3.37
CA VAL A 251 -5.61 15.85 4.81
C VAL A 251 -6.74 16.66 5.47
N VAL A 252 -7.26 16.14 6.59
CA VAL A 252 -7.89 17.00 7.61
C VAL A 252 -6.84 17.42 8.63
N LYS A 253 -6.81 18.71 8.96
CA LYS A 253 -5.85 19.34 9.86
C LYS A 253 -6.52 19.76 11.16
N ILE A 254 -5.95 19.35 12.29
CA ILE A 254 -6.42 19.65 13.64
C ILE A 254 -5.37 20.52 14.33
N VAL A 255 -5.74 21.78 14.57
CA VAL A 255 -4.86 22.78 15.16
C VAL A 255 -5.37 23.20 16.53
N GLY A 256 -4.46 23.30 17.48
CA GLY A 256 -4.73 23.85 18.81
C GLY A 256 -4.85 22.75 19.87
N ARG A 257 -4.25 23.02 21.03
CA ARG A 257 -4.07 22.02 22.10
C ARG A 257 -5.37 21.39 22.60
N ALA A 258 -6.45 22.17 22.72
CA ALA A 258 -7.73 21.63 23.21
C ALA A 258 -8.32 20.58 22.23
N ARG A 259 -8.22 20.84 20.93
CA ARG A 259 -8.73 19.93 19.87
C ARG A 259 -7.84 18.70 19.72
N GLN A 260 -6.53 18.87 19.82
CA GLN A 260 -5.55 17.77 19.79
C GLN A 260 -5.70 16.87 21.02
N ARG A 261 -5.87 17.45 22.21
CA ARG A 261 -6.17 16.70 23.43
C ARG A 261 -7.50 15.95 23.32
N ARG A 262 -8.53 16.57 22.71
CA ARG A 262 -9.80 15.88 22.45
C ARG A 262 -9.61 14.66 21.55
N LEU A 263 -8.78 14.79 20.50
CA LEU A 263 -8.44 13.65 19.66
C LEU A 263 -7.72 12.57 20.48
N ALA A 264 -6.71 12.93 21.27
CA ALA A 264 -5.98 12.00 22.15
C ALA A 264 -6.93 11.25 23.11
N GLU A 265 -7.86 11.96 23.75
CA GLU A 265 -8.88 11.39 24.64
C GLU A 265 -9.80 10.39 23.90
N LEU A 266 -10.19 10.69 22.66
CA LEU A 266 -11.02 9.82 21.85
C LEU A 266 -10.26 8.58 21.37
N VAL A 267 -9.05 8.73 20.85
CA VAL A 267 -8.29 7.59 20.30
C VAL A 267 -7.70 6.69 21.38
N GLY A 268 -7.58 7.19 22.61
CA GLY A 268 -7.09 6.43 23.76
C GLY A 268 -5.59 6.22 23.75
N ASP A 269 -5.14 5.22 24.51
CA ASP A 269 -3.73 4.98 24.81
C ASP A 269 -2.94 4.60 23.56
N ARG A 270 -1.74 5.16 23.45
CA ARG A 270 -0.80 4.88 22.37
C ARG A 270 -0.52 3.37 22.26
N PRO A 271 -0.62 2.75 21.07
CA PRO A 271 -0.20 1.36 20.86
C PRO A 271 1.26 1.15 21.31
N ARG A 272 1.54 -0.02 21.90
CA ARG A 272 2.91 -0.42 22.24
C ARG A 272 3.75 -0.49 20.96
N HIS A 273 5.01 -0.04 21.04
CA HIS A 273 5.95 -0.01 19.91
C HIS A 273 5.55 0.92 18.75
N LEU A 274 4.65 1.88 18.98
CA LEU A 274 4.38 2.94 18.02
C LEU A 274 5.63 3.81 17.83
N HIS A 275 5.92 4.26 16.62
CA HIS A 275 6.93 5.29 16.34
C HIS A 275 6.51 6.68 16.83
N ASP A 276 7.48 7.49 17.26
CA ASP A 276 7.19 8.86 17.70
C ASP A 276 6.61 9.72 16.56
N GLY A 277 5.76 10.68 16.92
CA GLY A 277 5.14 11.59 15.95
C GLY A 277 3.90 11.02 15.23
N VAL A 278 3.48 9.79 15.53
CA VAL A 278 2.27 9.18 14.94
C VAL A 278 1.03 9.37 15.82
N TRP A 279 1.13 9.24 17.15
CA TRP A 279 -0.04 9.40 18.04
C TRP A 279 -0.28 10.86 18.41
N PRO A 280 -1.53 11.27 18.62
CA PRO A 280 -1.83 12.53 19.30
C PRO A 280 -1.52 12.44 20.81
N ASP A 281 -1.06 13.55 21.38
CA ASP A 281 -0.71 13.73 22.80
C ASP A 281 -1.74 14.59 23.55
#